data_AF-A0A0F2SI57-F1
#
_entry.id   AF-A0A0F2SI57-F1
#
_cell.length_a   1.000
_cell.length_b   1.000
_cell.length_c   1.000
_cell.angle_alpha   90.00
_cell.angle_beta   90.00
_cell.angle_gamma   90.00
#
_symmetry.space_group_name_H-M   'P 1'
#
loop_
_entity.id
_entity.type
_entity.pdbx_description
1 polymer ?
#
loop_
_entity_poly.entity_id
_entity_poly.type
_entity_poly.pdbx_seq_one_letter_code
_entity_poly.pdbx_strand_id
1 'polypeptide(L)'
;MKKYKHFSLAAILIVGTLTLAGCGAGNKPAATAEQKTAQTDSAQKQEEAKASDASFREYPIGDAQEVEGMSIAPIYLQPVEMEPVQKAGLKPSESDIHLEADISALENNSLGFGVGEFVPDLTVKYQLKNKDTGKEQSGSFMPMNAADGSHYGANVKMLGAGNYTVKYTIESPEKRDFLIHVDKATGVPGRYWTKPIEVSWDFSFVPRKW
;
A
#
# COMPACT_ATOMS: atom_id res chain seq x y z
N MET A 1 -12.28 -10.75 -37.16
CA MET A 1 -11.76 -12.04 -37.65
C MET A 1 -10.55 -12.42 -36.79
N LYS A 2 -10.68 -13.45 -35.96
CA LYS A 2 -9.60 -14.00 -35.11
C LYS A 2 -8.60 -14.77 -35.98
N LYS A 3 -7.29 -14.63 -35.73
CA LYS A 3 -6.28 -15.59 -36.20
C LYS A 3 -5.24 -15.81 -35.09
N TYR A 4 -5.36 -16.94 -34.40
CA TYR A 4 -4.36 -17.49 -33.50
C TYR A 4 -3.27 -18.20 -34.33
N LYS A 5 -2.01 -18.09 -33.92
CA LYS A 5 -0.89 -18.84 -34.52
C LYS A 5 -0.66 -20.13 -33.73
N HIS A 6 -0.43 -21.20 -34.48
CA HIS A 6 -0.37 -22.58 -34.04
C HIS A 6 0.95 -22.95 -33.34
N PHE A 7 0.81 -23.80 -32.33
CA PHE A 7 1.87 -24.60 -31.70
C PHE A 7 2.47 -25.61 -32.69
N SER A 8 3.76 -25.91 -32.54
CA SER A 8 4.40 -27.11 -33.09
C SER A 8 5.17 -27.81 -31.97
N LEU A 9 4.72 -29.01 -31.62
CA LEU A 9 5.39 -29.95 -30.72
C LEU A 9 6.33 -30.83 -31.56
N ALA A 10 7.60 -30.89 -31.20
CA ALA A 10 8.54 -31.89 -31.70
C ALA A 10 8.87 -32.87 -30.56
N ALA A 11 8.57 -34.15 -30.79
CA ALA A 11 8.85 -35.26 -29.88
C ALA A 11 10.33 -35.65 -29.98
N ILE A 12 10.99 -35.90 -28.83
CA ILE A 12 12.34 -36.48 -28.77
C ILE A 12 12.26 -37.84 -28.08
N LEU A 13 12.86 -38.81 -28.76
CA LEU A 13 12.93 -40.24 -28.46
C LEU A 13 13.69 -40.57 -27.16
N ILE A 14 13.23 -41.64 -26.52
CA ILE A 14 13.86 -42.37 -25.42
C ILE A 14 14.95 -43.31 -25.96
N VAL A 15 16.12 -43.34 -25.30
CA VAL A 15 17.01 -44.52 -25.26
C VAL A 15 17.52 -44.68 -23.84
N GLY A 16 17.23 -45.84 -23.24
CA GLY A 16 17.79 -46.25 -21.95
C GLY A 16 18.90 -47.28 -22.12
N THR A 17 19.81 -47.33 -21.15
CA THR A 17 20.66 -48.50 -20.92
C THR A 17 20.83 -48.75 -19.42
N LEU A 18 20.46 -49.98 -19.04
CA LEU A 18 20.68 -50.63 -17.75
C LEU A 18 22.16 -50.95 -17.54
N THR A 19 22.65 -50.81 -16.31
CA THR A 19 23.66 -51.71 -15.72
C THR A 19 23.35 -51.98 -14.25
N LEU A 20 23.40 -53.27 -13.88
CA LEU A 20 23.27 -53.83 -12.54
C LEU A 20 24.65 -54.33 -12.09
N ALA A 21 25.03 -54.08 -10.83
CA ALA A 21 25.58 -55.08 -9.88
C ALA A 21 26.36 -54.40 -8.73
N GLY A 22 26.03 -54.77 -7.49
CA GLY A 22 26.83 -54.45 -6.31
C GLY A 22 26.06 -54.65 -5.00
N CYS A 23 26.07 -55.87 -4.46
CA CYS A 23 25.44 -56.23 -3.18
C CYS A 23 26.26 -55.76 -1.97
N GLY A 24 25.60 -55.18 -0.98
CA GLY A 24 26.11 -54.97 0.38
C GLY A 24 24.94 -54.67 1.32
N ALA A 25 24.64 -55.61 2.22
CA ALA A 25 23.49 -55.58 3.11
C ALA A 25 23.71 -54.69 4.34
N GLY A 26 22.68 -53.93 4.74
CA GLY A 26 22.62 -53.30 6.06
C GLY A 26 21.58 -52.17 6.20
N ASN A 27 20.40 -52.52 6.73
CA ASN A 27 19.34 -51.67 7.31
C ASN A 27 18.38 -50.84 6.43
N LYS A 28 17.10 -51.23 6.51
CA LYS A 28 15.83 -50.57 6.10
C LYS A 28 15.36 -49.53 7.16
N PRO A 29 14.24 -48.80 6.98
CA PRO A 29 13.46 -48.51 5.77
C PRO A 29 13.11 -47.00 5.62
N ALA A 30 12.78 -46.55 4.42
CA ALA A 30 11.89 -45.40 4.26
C ALA A 30 11.06 -45.58 2.99
N ALA A 31 9.75 -45.61 3.18
CA ALA A 31 8.76 -45.70 2.12
C ALA A 31 8.65 -44.33 1.42
N THR A 32 8.72 -44.32 0.10
CA THR A 32 8.30 -43.17 -0.71
C THR A 32 7.31 -43.68 -1.74
N ALA A 33 6.02 -43.46 -1.46
CA ALA A 33 4.97 -43.53 -2.45
C ALA A 33 4.85 -42.13 -3.06
N GLU A 34 5.26 -41.97 -4.32
CA GLU A 34 5.05 -40.74 -5.07
C GLU A 34 3.58 -40.62 -5.48
N GLN A 35 2.99 -39.52 -5.02
CA GLN A 35 1.61 -39.14 -5.23
C GLN A 35 1.51 -38.27 -6.49
N LYS A 36 0.81 -38.83 -7.48
CA LYS A 36 0.02 -38.20 -8.54
C LYS A 36 0.02 -36.66 -8.59
N THR A 37 0.61 -36.14 -9.67
CA THR A 37 0.43 -34.80 -10.22
C THR A 37 -1.04 -34.47 -10.44
N ALA A 38 -1.52 -33.39 -9.82
CA ALA A 38 -2.75 -32.71 -10.19
C ALA A 38 -2.44 -31.22 -10.33
N GLN A 39 -2.43 -30.82 -11.60
CA GLN A 39 -2.28 -29.46 -12.08
C GLN A 39 -3.60 -28.72 -11.86
N THR A 40 -3.57 -27.61 -11.12
CA THR A 40 -4.68 -26.66 -11.03
C THR A 40 -4.14 -25.27 -11.31
N ASP A 41 -4.71 -24.66 -12.35
CA ASP A 41 -4.56 -23.25 -12.72
C ASP A 41 -4.71 -22.33 -11.51
N SER A 42 -3.64 -21.61 -11.17
CA SER A 42 -3.68 -20.49 -10.23
C SER A 42 -3.79 -19.19 -11.02
N ALA A 43 -5.04 -18.78 -11.26
CA ALA A 43 -5.36 -17.38 -11.50
C ALA A 43 -4.91 -16.57 -10.27
N GLN A 44 -4.16 -15.51 -10.53
CA GLN A 44 -3.54 -14.65 -9.53
C GLN A 44 -4.62 -14.06 -8.60
N LYS A 45 -4.57 -14.47 -7.35
CA LYS A 45 -5.30 -13.89 -6.24
C LYS A 45 -4.52 -12.64 -5.81
N GLN A 46 -5.12 -11.46 -5.95
CA GLN A 46 -4.66 -10.26 -5.25
C GLN A 46 -4.54 -10.60 -3.77
N GLU A 47 -3.36 -10.40 -3.19
CA GLU A 47 -3.18 -10.46 -1.75
C GLU A 47 -3.95 -9.31 -1.12
N GLU A 48 -5.11 -9.64 -0.55
CA GLU A 48 -5.76 -8.83 0.46
C GLU A 48 -4.75 -8.60 1.59
N ALA A 49 -4.46 -7.34 1.88
CA ALA A 49 -3.84 -6.95 3.13
C ALA A 49 -4.62 -7.59 4.28
N LYS A 50 -3.87 -8.16 5.22
CA LYS A 50 -4.37 -8.86 6.39
C LYS A 50 -5.29 -7.94 7.20
N ALA A 51 -6.60 -8.05 6.98
CA ALA A 51 -7.60 -7.36 7.78
C ALA A 51 -7.38 -7.72 9.25
N SER A 52 -7.02 -6.72 10.06
CA SER A 52 -7.18 -6.81 11.50
C SER A 52 -8.68 -6.97 11.80
N ASP A 53 -9.04 -7.69 12.87
CA ASP A 53 -10.42 -7.75 13.40
C ASP A 53 -10.88 -6.38 13.97
N ALA A 54 -10.44 -5.28 13.36
CA ALA A 54 -10.83 -3.94 13.75
C ALA A 54 -12.23 -3.67 13.19
N SER A 55 -13.20 -3.54 14.09
CA SER A 55 -14.61 -3.30 13.74
C SER A 55 -14.88 -1.84 13.37
N PHE A 56 -14.14 -1.30 12.41
CA PHE A 56 -14.43 0.01 11.82
C PHE A 56 -14.53 -0.07 10.30
N ARG A 57 -15.11 0.95 9.69
CA ARG A 57 -15.31 0.99 8.24
C ARG A 57 -14.63 2.21 7.65
N GLU A 58 -13.73 1.91 6.72
CA GLU A 58 -13.08 2.89 5.88
C GLU A 58 -13.88 3.18 4.61
N TYR A 59 -13.73 4.39 4.12
CA TYR A 59 -14.34 4.87 2.89
C TYR A 59 -13.23 5.41 1.99
N PRO A 60 -12.81 4.66 0.96
CA PRO A 60 -11.90 5.16 -0.05
C PRO A 60 -12.48 6.41 -0.72
N ILE A 61 -11.66 7.45 -0.85
CA ILE A 61 -11.99 8.68 -1.58
C ILE A 61 -11.86 8.43 -3.10
N GLY A 62 -10.87 7.63 -3.49
CA GLY A 62 -10.61 7.22 -4.87
C GLY A 62 -9.51 6.16 -4.92
N ASP A 63 -9.11 5.77 -6.12
CA ASP A 63 -8.04 4.80 -6.32
C ASP A 63 -6.70 5.33 -5.80
N ALA A 64 -5.86 4.42 -5.29
CA ALA A 64 -4.50 4.77 -4.90
C ALA A 64 -3.70 5.31 -6.11
N GLN A 65 -2.85 6.31 -5.87
CA GLN A 65 -1.95 6.84 -6.88
C GLN A 65 -0.52 6.36 -6.60
N GLU A 66 0.15 5.85 -7.63
CA GLU A 66 1.53 5.39 -7.55
C GLU A 66 2.51 6.47 -8.03
N VAL A 67 3.44 6.87 -7.17
CA VAL A 67 4.39 7.95 -7.46
C VAL A 67 5.64 7.80 -6.59
N GLU A 68 6.82 8.05 -7.16
CA GLU A 68 8.13 7.91 -6.47
C GLU A 68 8.33 6.53 -5.79
N GLY A 69 7.77 5.46 -6.36
CA GLY A 69 7.83 4.12 -5.78
C GLY A 69 7.04 3.97 -4.49
N MET A 70 5.96 4.74 -4.33
CA MET A 70 5.01 4.65 -3.23
C MET A 70 3.59 4.54 -3.78
N SER A 71 2.73 3.80 -3.07
CA SER A 71 1.28 3.85 -3.21
C SER A 71 0.73 4.86 -2.22
N ILE A 72 -0.14 5.77 -2.67
CA ILE A 72 -0.80 6.76 -1.82
C ILE A 72 -2.31 6.56 -1.93
N ALA A 73 -2.93 6.05 -0.88
CA ALA A 73 -4.38 5.82 -0.84
C ALA A 73 -5.07 6.88 0.03
N PRO A 74 -6.08 7.60 -0.52
CA PRO A 74 -6.87 8.57 0.25
C PRO A 74 -8.11 7.90 0.86
N ILE A 75 -8.23 7.93 2.18
CA ILE A 75 -9.31 7.28 2.92
C ILE A 75 -9.94 8.28 3.90
N TYR A 76 -11.21 8.09 4.23
CA TYR A 76 -11.80 8.70 5.41
C TYR A 76 -12.68 7.71 6.18
N LEU A 77 -12.88 8.00 7.46
CA LEU A 77 -13.73 7.25 8.38
C LEU A 77 -14.32 8.16 9.46
N GLN A 78 -14.95 7.57 10.48
CA GLN A 78 -15.46 8.33 11.62
C GLN A 78 -14.32 9.09 12.33
N PRO A 79 -14.58 10.29 12.89
CA PRO A 79 -13.60 10.97 13.73
C PRO A 79 -13.12 10.09 14.89
N VAL A 80 -11.82 10.14 15.19
CA VAL A 80 -11.19 9.29 16.21
C VAL A 80 -10.57 10.11 17.33
N GLU A 81 -10.53 9.54 18.53
CA GLU A 81 -9.77 10.11 19.65
C GLU A 81 -8.28 9.79 19.46
N MET A 82 -7.42 10.79 19.61
CA MET A 82 -5.99 10.67 19.39
C MET A 82 -5.22 11.21 20.58
N GLU A 83 -4.09 10.57 20.88
CA GLU A 83 -3.15 11.01 21.91
C GLU A 83 -1.75 11.23 21.34
N PRO A 84 -0.97 12.19 21.88
CA PRO A 84 -1.33 13.12 22.95
C PRO A 84 -2.27 14.23 22.46
N VAL A 85 -3.30 14.57 23.25
CA VAL A 85 -4.38 15.52 22.88
C VAL A 85 -3.85 16.88 22.42
N GLN A 86 -2.71 17.34 22.97
CA GLN A 86 -2.10 18.62 22.62
C GLN A 86 -1.51 18.65 21.20
N LYS A 87 -1.36 17.48 20.58
CA LYS A 87 -0.90 17.30 19.19
C LYS A 87 -1.99 16.77 18.26
N ALA A 88 -3.16 16.41 18.77
CA ALA A 88 -4.21 15.70 18.04
C ALA A 88 -5.07 16.56 17.10
N GLY A 89 -4.91 17.89 17.14
CA GLY A 89 -5.79 18.79 16.38
C GLY A 89 -7.22 18.81 16.93
N LEU A 90 -8.22 18.72 16.05
CA LEU A 90 -9.63 18.71 16.44
C LEU A 90 -10.00 17.41 17.16
N LYS A 91 -10.79 17.52 18.23
CA LYS A 91 -11.39 16.34 18.88
C LYS A 91 -12.54 15.77 18.02
N PRO A 92 -12.96 14.50 18.25
CA PRO A 92 -14.05 13.88 17.50
C PRO A 92 -15.33 14.70 17.44
N SER A 93 -15.74 15.31 18.57
CA SER A 93 -17.00 16.06 18.65
C SER A 93 -17.01 17.38 17.88
N GLU A 94 -15.86 17.82 17.37
CA GLU A 94 -15.71 19.01 16.53
C GLU A 94 -15.43 18.67 15.05
N SER A 95 -15.42 17.38 14.72
CA SER A 95 -14.97 16.86 13.43
C SER A 95 -16.10 16.09 12.74
N ASP A 96 -16.06 16.05 11.41
CA ASP A 96 -17.03 15.28 10.62
C ASP A 96 -16.44 13.96 10.13
N ILE A 97 -15.12 13.93 9.85
CA ILE A 97 -14.36 12.75 9.42
C ILE A 97 -13.01 12.69 10.13
N HIS A 98 -12.43 11.49 10.19
CA HIS A 98 -10.98 11.34 10.18
C HIS A 98 -10.54 11.13 8.73
N LEU A 99 -9.60 11.94 8.23
CA LEU A 99 -9.08 11.90 6.87
C LEU A 99 -7.65 11.36 6.91
N GLU A 100 -7.36 10.37 6.08
CA GLU A 100 -6.11 9.62 6.07
C GLU A 100 -5.42 9.62 4.69
N ALA A 101 -4.10 9.50 4.74
CA ALA A 101 -3.26 9.06 3.65
C ALA A 101 -2.46 7.83 4.10
N ASP A 102 -2.80 6.69 3.52
CA ASP A 102 -2.00 5.49 3.64
C ASP A 102 -0.92 5.53 2.57
N ILE A 103 0.33 5.54 3.01
CA ILE A 103 1.50 5.69 2.14
C ILE A 103 2.44 4.53 2.39
N SER A 104 2.50 3.61 1.42
CA SER A 104 3.33 2.43 1.49
C SER A 104 4.30 2.33 0.32
N ALA A 105 5.46 1.72 0.55
CA ALA A 105 6.46 1.50 -0.48
C ALA A 105 6.03 0.40 -1.46
N LEU A 106 6.26 0.65 -2.75
CA LEU A 106 6.04 -0.32 -3.83
C LEU A 106 7.30 -1.13 -4.11
N GLU A 107 7.19 -2.17 -4.94
CA GLU A 107 8.33 -3.00 -5.35
C GLU A 107 9.46 -2.19 -6.00
N ASN A 108 9.13 -1.10 -6.70
CA ASN A 108 10.09 -0.20 -7.33
C ASN A 108 10.57 0.95 -6.42
N ASN A 109 10.30 0.90 -5.11
CA ASN A 109 10.83 1.90 -4.18
C ASN A 109 12.36 1.90 -4.19
N SER A 110 12.96 3.06 -4.47
CA SER A 110 14.42 3.19 -4.61
C SER A 110 15.12 3.73 -3.37
N LEU A 111 14.37 4.00 -2.29
CA LEU A 111 14.88 4.58 -1.04
C LEU A 111 15.18 3.52 0.03
N GLY A 112 14.95 2.25 -0.27
CA GLY A 112 15.30 1.12 0.60
C GLY A 112 14.21 0.68 1.58
N PHE A 113 13.00 1.25 1.47
CA PHE A 113 11.83 0.74 2.20
C PHE A 113 11.36 -0.60 1.60
N GLY A 114 10.95 -1.53 2.45
CA GLY A 114 10.42 -2.82 2.03
C GLY A 114 9.04 -2.69 1.37
N VAL A 115 8.70 -3.64 0.51
CA VAL A 115 7.41 -3.63 -0.20
C VAL A 115 6.25 -3.74 0.79
N GLY A 116 5.29 -2.82 0.67
CA GLY A 116 4.13 -2.70 1.56
C GLY A 116 4.43 -2.00 2.90
N GLU A 117 5.69 -1.66 3.18
CA GLU A 117 6.03 -0.94 4.41
C GLU A 117 5.51 0.51 4.35
N PHE A 118 4.98 0.98 5.48
CA PHE A 118 4.69 2.39 5.69
C PHE A 118 5.96 3.23 5.46
N VAL A 119 5.84 4.34 4.72
CA VAL A 119 6.95 5.26 4.50
C VAL A 119 6.91 6.37 5.55
N PRO A 120 7.81 6.37 6.56
CA PRO A 120 7.78 7.31 7.67
C PRO A 120 8.39 8.67 7.31
N ASP A 121 8.28 9.61 8.26
CA ASP A 121 8.93 10.93 8.23
C ASP A 121 8.59 11.84 7.04
N LEU A 122 7.57 11.50 6.25
CA LEU A 122 6.96 12.42 5.30
C LEU A 122 6.30 13.61 6.02
N THR A 123 6.32 14.77 5.36
CA THR A 123 5.43 15.87 5.72
C THR A 123 4.27 15.89 4.73
N VAL A 124 3.09 15.50 5.19
CA VAL A 124 1.88 15.40 4.35
C VAL A 124 0.90 16.51 4.69
N LYS A 125 0.56 17.32 3.70
CA LYS A 125 -0.45 18.39 3.81
C LYS A 125 -1.65 18.04 2.94
N TYR A 126 -2.84 18.45 3.36
CA TYR A 126 -4.04 18.31 2.56
C TYR A 126 -4.68 19.68 2.25
N GLN A 127 -5.38 19.74 1.14
CA GLN A 127 -6.31 20.80 0.78
C GLN A 127 -7.63 20.17 0.34
N LEU A 128 -8.73 20.68 0.87
CA LEU A 128 -10.09 20.32 0.49
C LEU A 128 -10.76 21.52 -0.17
N LYS A 129 -11.25 21.34 -1.39
CA LYS A 129 -12.03 22.32 -2.13
C LYS A 129 -13.44 21.79 -2.36
N ASN A 130 -14.45 22.43 -1.77
CA ASN A 130 -15.84 22.16 -2.12
C ASN A 130 -16.12 22.79 -3.48
N LYS A 131 -16.32 21.97 -4.52
CA LYS A 131 -16.51 22.37 -5.91
C LYS A 131 -17.86 23.06 -6.13
N ASP A 132 -18.85 22.77 -5.28
CA ASP A 132 -20.20 23.33 -5.39
C ASP A 132 -20.27 24.76 -4.85
N THR A 133 -19.46 25.08 -3.83
CA THR A 133 -19.45 26.40 -3.15
C THR A 133 -18.20 27.22 -3.42
N GLY A 134 -17.14 26.61 -3.96
CA GLY A 134 -15.83 27.22 -4.17
C GLY A 134 -15.01 27.43 -2.89
N LYS A 135 -15.52 27.04 -1.71
CA LYS A 135 -14.80 27.19 -0.44
C LYS A 135 -13.66 26.19 -0.33
N GLU A 136 -12.57 26.62 0.26
CA GLU A 136 -11.37 25.82 0.45
C GLU A 136 -10.93 25.82 1.92
N GLN A 137 -10.35 24.71 2.36
CA GLN A 137 -9.63 24.60 3.63
C GLN A 137 -8.40 23.72 3.45
N SER A 138 -7.39 23.91 4.29
CA SER A 138 -6.15 23.13 4.25
C SER A 138 -5.66 22.81 5.65
N GLY A 139 -4.85 21.77 5.76
CA GLY A 139 -4.22 21.37 7.02
C GLY A 139 -2.99 20.50 6.79
N SER A 140 -2.40 20.02 7.90
CA SER A 140 -1.31 19.06 7.89
C SER A 140 -1.78 17.79 8.56
N PHE A 141 -1.42 16.64 7.99
CA PHE A 141 -1.56 15.37 8.69
C PHE A 141 -0.49 15.20 9.76
N MET A 142 -0.80 14.33 10.70
CA MET A 142 0.11 13.85 11.73
C MET A 142 0.38 12.37 11.48
N PRO A 143 1.62 11.88 11.64
CA PRO A 143 1.89 10.45 11.64
C PRO A 143 1.31 9.83 12.92
N MET A 144 0.61 8.70 12.79
CA MET A 144 0.01 7.99 13.91
C MET A 144 -0.19 6.50 13.59
N ASN A 145 -0.61 5.75 14.61
CA ASN A 145 -1.01 4.35 14.45
C ASN A 145 -2.49 4.19 14.80
N ALA A 146 -3.17 3.34 14.05
CA ALA A 146 -4.44 2.72 14.40
C ALA A 146 -4.27 1.20 14.54
N ALA A 147 -5.37 0.46 14.69
CA ALA A 147 -5.35 -0.98 14.93
C ALA A 147 -4.93 -1.80 13.68
N ASP A 148 -4.99 -1.19 12.51
CA ASP A 148 -4.70 -1.72 11.19
C ASP A 148 -3.32 -1.29 10.65
N GLY A 149 -2.70 -0.25 11.22
CA GLY A 149 -1.33 0.12 10.86
C GLY A 149 -0.96 1.57 11.14
N SER A 150 0.18 1.97 10.59
CA SER A 150 0.67 3.35 10.60
C SER A 150 0.17 4.11 9.38
N HIS A 151 -0.29 5.35 9.58
CA HIS A 151 -0.77 6.23 8.52
C HIS A 151 -0.51 7.72 8.84
N TYR A 152 -0.81 8.59 7.88
CA TYR A 152 -0.88 10.04 8.09
C TYR A 152 -2.34 10.48 8.13
N GLY A 153 -2.79 11.02 9.27
CA GLY A 153 -4.20 11.34 9.47
C GLY A 153 -4.45 12.73 10.03
N ALA A 154 -5.69 13.20 9.94
CA ALA A 154 -6.23 14.31 10.71
C ALA A 154 -7.74 14.21 10.89
N ASN A 155 -8.23 14.61 12.06
CA ASN A 155 -9.64 14.91 12.25
C ASN A 155 -9.99 16.23 11.53
N VAL A 156 -11.05 16.21 10.72
CA VAL A 156 -11.43 17.33 9.85
C VAL A 156 -12.90 17.69 10.01
N LYS A 157 -13.19 18.98 10.18
CA LYS A 157 -14.52 19.56 10.00
C LYS A 157 -14.74 19.87 8.52
N MET A 158 -15.75 19.29 7.89
CA MET A 158 -16.02 19.47 6.46
C MET A 158 -16.76 20.79 6.18
N LEU A 159 -16.53 21.36 4.99
CA LEU A 159 -17.17 22.62 4.54
C LEU A 159 -18.62 22.43 4.06
N GLY A 160 -19.38 21.56 4.73
CA GLY A 160 -20.73 21.13 4.34
C GLY A 160 -20.75 19.86 3.47
N ALA A 161 -21.94 19.46 3.03
CA ALA A 161 -22.08 18.42 2.01
C ALA A 161 -21.71 18.96 0.62
N GLY A 162 -21.29 18.08 -0.28
CA GLY A 162 -21.07 18.45 -1.68
C GLY A 162 -20.02 17.63 -2.39
N ASN A 163 -19.67 18.06 -3.59
CA ASN A 163 -18.56 17.52 -4.37
C ASN A 163 -17.26 18.22 -3.98
N TYR A 164 -16.21 17.45 -3.77
CA TYR A 164 -14.92 17.93 -3.31
C TYR A 164 -13.80 17.49 -4.25
N THR A 165 -12.77 18.32 -4.32
CA THR A 165 -11.41 17.86 -4.65
C THR A 165 -10.62 17.82 -3.35
N VAL A 166 -9.97 16.69 -3.05
CA VAL A 166 -8.90 16.62 -2.06
C VAL A 166 -7.56 16.53 -2.77
N LYS A 167 -6.59 17.34 -2.34
CA LYS A 167 -5.21 17.32 -2.81
C LYS A 167 -4.29 17.03 -1.65
N TYR A 168 -3.36 16.10 -1.81
CA TYR A 168 -2.23 15.92 -0.91
C TYR A 168 -0.96 16.51 -1.50
N THR A 169 -0.17 17.13 -0.63
CA THR A 169 1.17 17.64 -0.94
C THR A 169 2.15 16.98 0.02
N ILE A 170 3.07 16.20 -0.52
CA ILE A 170 3.95 15.31 0.25
C ILE A 170 5.40 15.75 0.07
N GLU A 171 6.00 16.22 1.15
CA GLU A 171 7.41 16.58 1.21
C GLU A 171 8.23 15.38 1.69
N SER A 172 9.46 15.26 1.17
CA SER A 172 10.31 14.11 1.43
C SER A 172 10.75 14.01 2.89
N PRO A 173 11.15 12.80 3.34
CA PRO A 173 11.69 12.59 4.68
C PRO A 173 12.96 13.40 4.98
N GLU A 174 13.64 13.93 3.94
CA GLU A 174 14.80 14.82 4.09
C GLU A 174 14.49 16.04 4.99
N LYS A 175 13.27 16.60 4.91
CA LYS A 175 12.87 17.74 5.75
C LYS A 175 12.72 17.41 7.23
N ARG A 176 12.73 16.12 7.55
CA ARG A 176 12.66 15.57 8.91
C ARG A 176 14.00 14.94 9.32
N ASP A 177 15.07 15.26 8.59
CA ASP A 177 16.44 14.79 8.81
C ASP A 177 16.61 13.26 8.66
N PHE A 178 15.73 12.59 7.91
CA PHE A 178 15.84 11.15 7.65
C PHE A 178 16.95 10.88 6.64
N LEU A 179 17.97 10.13 7.06
CA LEU A 179 19.15 9.83 6.23
C LEU A 179 18.99 8.55 5.41
N ILE A 180 19.61 8.53 4.23
CA ILE A 180 19.80 7.32 3.42
C ILE A 180 21.28 7.05 3.21
N HIS A 181 21.66 5.77 3.14
CA HIS A 181 23.03 5.39 2.78
C HIS A 181 23.27 5.66 1.29
N VAL A 182 24.44 6.19 0.96
CA VAL A 182 24.80 6.56 -0.43
C VAL A 182 26.14 5.97 -0.90
N ASP A 183 26.82 5.22 -0.03
CA ASP A 183 28.07 4.55 -0.39
C ASP A 183 27.82 3.34 -1.31
N LYS A 184 28.88 2.86 -1.97
CA LYS A 184 28.77 1.76 -2.94
C LYS A 184 28.38 0.42 -2.30
N ALA A 185 28.75 0.18 -1.05
CA ALA A 185 28.58 -1.13 -0.42
C ALA A 185 27.19 -1.32 0.18
N THR A 186 26.60 -0.25 0.71
CA THR A 186 25.34 -0.30 1.48
C THR A 186 24.30 0.72 1.04
N GLY A 187 24.62 1.56 0.06
CA GLY A 187 23.76 2.64 -0.37
C GLY A 187 22.55 2.21 -1.19
N VAL A 188 21.51 3.05 -1.14
CA VAL A 188 20.32 2.91 -1.98
C VAL A 188 20.49 3.74 -3.27
N PRO A 189 19.91 3.29 -4.40
CA PRO A 189 20.07 3.98 -5.68
C PRO A 189 19.29 5.30 -5.76
N GLY A 190 18.19 5.42 -5.02
CA GLY A 190 17.30 6.58 -5.04
C GLY A 190 17.83 7.80 -4.31
N ARG A 191 17.25 8.96 -4.61
CA ARG A 191 17.44 10.21 -3.85
C ARG A 191 16.06 10.80 -3.60
N TYR A 192 15.92 11.52 -2.49
CA TYR A 192 14.67 12.20 -2.20
C TYR A 192 14.28 13.17 -3.32
N TRP A 193 12.97 13.27 -3.56
CA TRP A 193 12.43 14.30 -4.42
C TRP A 193 12.65 15.68 -3.79
N THR A 194 12.98 16.67 -4.63
CA THR A 194 13.25 18.05 -4.20
C THR A 194 12.02 18.95 -4.30
N LYS A 195 11.03 18.56 -5.10
CA LYS A 195 9.73 19.23 -5.22
C LYS A 195 8.65 18.36 -4.62
N PRO A 196 7.76 18.89 -3.76
CA PRO A 196 6.70 18.09 -3.17
C PRO A 196 5.90 17.33 -4.23
N ILE A 197 5.58 16.07 -3.93
CA ILE A 197 4.64 15.29 -4.71
C ILE A 197 3.25 15.91 -4.52
N GLU A 198 2.50 16.06 -5.61
CA GLU A 198 1.12 16.53 -5.58
C GLU A 198 0.22 15.49 -6.23
N VAL A 199 -0.74 14.98 -5.45
CA VAL A 199 -1.74 13.99 -5.88
C VAL A 199 -3.12 14.51 -5.47
N SER A 200 -4.15 14.19 -6.26
CA SER A 200 -5.49 14.71 -6.01
C SER A 200 -6.60 13.80 -6.51
N TRP A 201 -7.74 13.87 -5.84
CA TRP A 201 -8.93 13.07 -6.11
C TRP A 201 -10.19 13.89 -5.98
N ASP A 202 -11.18 13.56 -6.79
CA ASP A 202 -12.53 14.09 -6.67
C ASP A 202 -13.43 13.08 -5.96
N PHE A 203 -14.24 13.54 -4.99
CA PHE A 203 -15.18 12.69 -4.26
C PHE A 203 -16.42 13.46 -3.82
N SER A 204 -17.52 12.76 -3.58
CA SER A 204 -18.73 13.35 -3.00
C SER A 204 -18.78 13.06 -1.51
N PHE A 205 -18.96 14.11 -0.71
CA PHE A 205 -19.12 14.01 0.73
C PHE A 205 -20.57 14.30 1.13
N VAL A 206 -21.16 13.35 1.86
CA VAL A 206 -22.46 13.50 2.52
C VAL A 206 -22.23 13.31 4.01
N PRO A 207 -22.63 14.26 4.88
CA PRO A 207 -22.53 14.11 6.33
C PRO A 207 -23.15 12.80 6.79
N ARG A 208 -22.41 12.05 7.61
CA ARG A 208 -22.83 10.77 8.14
C ARG A 208 -23.03 10.87 9.64
N LYS A 209 -23.92 10.02 10.14
CA LYS A 209 -23.88 9.60 11.55
C LYS A 209 -23.07 8.31 11.59
N TRP A 210 -22.10 8.28 12.48
CA TRP A 210 -21.20 7.16 12.70
C TRP A 210 -21.78 6.25 13.78
#